data_AF-A0A3D5ZDQ2-F1
#
_entry.id   AF-A0A3D5ZDQ2-F1
#
_cell.length_a   1.000
_cell.length_b   1.000
_cell.length_c   1.000
_cell.angle_alpha   90.00
_cell.angle_beta   90.00
_cell.angle_gamma   90.00
#
_symmetry.space_group_name_H-M   'P 1'
#
loop_
_entity.id
_entity.type
_entity.pdbx_description
1 polymer ?
#
loop_
_entity_poly.entity_id
_entity_poly.type
_entity_poly.pdbx_seq_one_letter_code
_entity_poly.pdbx_strand_id
1 'polypeptide(L)'
;MKTTLLILVAIFSTLIGFGQNLIPNPSFELYSALPNDLGQFALCDQWTNCSSSDSDPDFYHTNASLLGDLPITSVAEVFPYSGNALMGFVAAGKNGSNYREYLSVKLSSPTIPGSKYNVSFNITNGEVYNYSLSGLGVSQLGVCLSNTQLTQTSNEPISATPYFESFEVIYDKGWEKVSFSFIANSSLEWLTLGVFND
;
A
#
# COMPACT_ATOMS: atom_id res chain seq x y z
N MET A 1 54.53 -1.87 45.67
CA MET A 1 53.11 -1.58 45.35
C MET A 1 52.95 -1.78 43.85
N LYS A 2 52.10 -2.72 43.41
CA LYS A 2 51.88 -3.00 41.99
C LYS A 2 50.66 -2.21 41.53
N THR A 3 50.84 -1.26 40.62
CA THR A 3 49.77 -0.45 40.04
C THR A 3 49.29 -1.15 38.77
N THR A 4 48.08 -1.70 38.79
CA THR A 4 47.49 -2.37 37.62
C THR A 4 46.64 -1.36 36.86
N LEU A 5 46.99 -1.10 35.60
CA LEU A 5 46.23 -0.24 34.70
C LEU A 5 45.17 -1.06 33.97
N LEU A 6 43.88 -0.72 34.16
CA LEU A 6 42.76 -1.37 33.48
C LEU A 6 42.40 -0.58 32.22
N ILE A 7 42.59 -1.16 31.03
CA ILE A 7 42.14 -0.58 29.77
C ILE A 7 40.75 -1.13 29.47
N LEU A 8 39.74 -0.26 29.53
CA LEU A 8 38.38 -0.58 29.10
C LEU A 8 38.34 -0.54 27.57
N VAL A 9 38.40 -1.69 26.91
CA VAL A 9 38.19 -1.79 25.45
C VAL A 9 36.70 -1.68 25.17
N ALA A 10 36.24 -0.51 24.74
CA ALA A 10 34.88 -0.33 24.25
C ALA A 10 34.78 -0.93 22.84
N ILE A 11 34.21 -2.13 22.74
CA ILE A 11 33.89 -2.76 21.46
C ILE A 11 32.66 -2.04 20.90
N PHE A 12 32.87 -1.07 20.00
CA PHE A 12 31.80 -0.53 19.17
C PHE A 12 31.42 -1.56 18.11
N SER A 13 30.53 -2.49 18.46
CA SER A 13 29.86 -3.33 17.47
C SER A 13 28.91 -2.45 16.66
N THR A 14 29.27 -2.15 15.41
CA THR A 14 28.31 -1.61 14.43
C THR A 14 27.27 -2.69 14.15
N LEU A 15 26.17 -2.69 14.90
CA LEU A 15 25.00 -3.50 14.59
C LEU A 15 24.39 -2.94 13.31
N ILE A 16 24.68 -3.59 12.18
CA ILE A 16 23.90 -3.41 10.96
C ILE A 16 22.56 -4.09 11.24
N GLY A 17 21.61 -3.33 11.78
CA GLY A 17 20.25 -3.81 11.99
C GLY A 17 19.55 -3.92 10.64
N PHE A 18 19.24 -5.13 10.21
CA PHE A 18 18.22 -5.33 9.18
C PHE A 18 16.87 -4.98 9.81
N GLY A 19 16.28 -3.85 9.38
CA GLY A 19 14.93 -3.50 9.80
C GLY A 19 13.94 -4.57 9.34
N GLN A 20 13.06 -5.02 10.23
CA GLN A 20 11.96 -5.90 9.87
C GLN A 20 10.95 -5.13 9.00
N ASN A 21 10.38 -5.79 7.99
CA ASN A 21 9.29 -5.18 7.24
C ASN A 21 8.09 -4.99 8.18
N LEU A 22 7.65 -3.76 8.35
CA LEU A 22 6.52 -3.43 9.21
C LEU A 22 5.17 -3.65 8.53
N ILE A 23 5.14 -3.85 7.21
CA ILE A 23 3.93 -4.15 6.46
C ILE A 23 3.65 -5.65 6.57
N PRO A 24 2.59 -6.06 7.27
CA PRO A 24 2.15 -7.44 7.25
C PRO A 24 1.46 -7.75 5.91
N ASN A 25 1.51 -9.02 5.49
CA ASN A 25 0.97 -9.48 4.21
C ASN A 25 1.30 -8.55 3.00
N PRO A 26 2.59 -8.20 2.78
CA PRO A 26 2.97 -7.16 1.82
C PRO A 26 2.74 -7.53 0.35
N SER A 27 2.49 -8.80 0.05
CA SER A 27 2.20 -9.33 -1.28
C SER A 27 0.78 -9.89 -1.41
N PHE A 28 -0.09 -9.67 -0.41
CA PHE A 28 -1.50 -10.08 -0.43
C PHE A 28 -1.77 -11.60 -0.51
N GLU A 29 -0.76 -12.42 -0.19
CA GLU A 29 -0.86 -13.90 -0.28
C GLU A 29 -1.54 -14.55 0.93
N LEU A 30 -1.75 -13.81 2.02
CA LEU A 30 -2.55 -14.26 3.15
C LEU A 30 -4.01 -13.83 2.94
N TYR A 31 -4.91 -14.80 2.82
CA TYR A 31 -6.32 -14.59 2.54
C TYR A 31 -7.19 -15.67 3.19
N SER A 32 -8.46 -15.35 3.39
CA SER A 32 -9.45 -16.24 4.01
C SER A 32 -10.27 -17.07 3.01
N ALA A 33 -10.44 -16.57 1.78
CA ALA A 33 -11.04 -17.28 0.65
C ALA A 33 -10.57 -16.70 -0.70
N LEU A 34 -10.81 -17.44 -1.77
CA LEU A 34 -10.57 -16.96 -3.14
C LEU A 34 -11.76 -16.12 -3.62
N PRO A 35 -11.52 -14.94 -4.22
CA PRO A 35 -12.58 -14.08 -4.70
C PRO A 35 -13.33 -14.71 -5.89
N ASN A 36 -14.60 -14.37 -6.00
CA ASN A 36 -15.46 -14.75 -7.13
C ASN A 36 -16.30 -13.58 -7.66
N ASP A 37 -16.09 -12.38 -7.14
CA ASP A 37 -16.74 -11.15 -7.58
C ASP A 37 -15.81 -9.95 -7.30
N LEU A 38 -16.16 -8.79 -7.86
CA LEU A 38 -15.51 -7.51 -7.55
C LEU A 38 -15.87 -7.04 -6.13
N GLY A 39 -15.07 -6.13 -5.59
CA GLY A 39 -15.30 -5.52 -4.28
C GLY A 39 -15.01 -6.41 -3.08
N GLN A 40 -14.39 -7.57 -3.30
CA GLN A 40 -14.14 -8.56 -2.25
C GLN A 40 -12.79 -8.36 -1.52
N PHE A 41 -12.32 -7.11 -1.34
CA PHE A 41 -11.07 -6.80 -0.64
C PHE A 41 -10.94 -7.46 0.73
N ALA A 42 -12.04 -7.61 1.46
CA ALA A 42 -12.07 -8.15 2.81
C ALA A 42 -11.66 -9.64 2.90
N LEU A 43 -11.53 -10.33 1.76
CA LEU A 43 -10.97 -11.68 1.70
C LEU A 43 -9.45 -11.69 1.87
N CYS A 44 -8.76 -10.58 1.56
CA CYS A 44 -7.33 -10.40 1.80
C CYS A 44 -7.10 -10.01 3.27
N ASP A 45 -6.36 -10.85 4.00
CA ASP A 45 -6.16 -10.63 5.42
C ASP A 45 -5.27 -9.40 5.68
N GLN A 46 -5.59 -8.68 6.77
CA GLN A 46 -4.82 -7.55 7.32
C GLN A 46 -4.94 -6.22 6.55
N TRP A 47 -5.49 -6.24 5.34
CA TRP A 47 -5.78 -5.05 4.54
C TRP A 47 -7.24 -4.61 4.69
N THR A 48 -7.49 -3.32 4.54
CA THR A 48 -8.82 -2.72 4.73
C THR A 48 -9.00 -1.48 3.85
N ASN A 49 -10.24 -1.11 3.57
CA ASN A 49 -10.69 0.01 2.75
C ASN A 49 -10.90 1.31 3.55
N CYS A 50 -10.11 1.54 4.61
CA CYS A 50 -10.34 2.66 5.55
C CYS A 50 -11.74 2.67 6.19
N SER A 51 -12.31 1.50 6.50
CA SER A 51 -13.60 1.35 7.19
C SER A 51 -14.79 2.02 6.47
N SER A 52 -14.70 2.22 5.15
CA SER A 52 -15.83 2.72 4.37
C SER A 52 -16.89 1.63 4.18
N SER A 53 -18.16 2.04 4.14
CA SER A 53 -19.30 1.20 3.77
C SER A 53 -19.50 1.05 2.27
N ASP A 54 -18.92 1.95 1.47
CA ASP A 54 -19.21 2.09 0.03
C ASP A 54 -17.95 1.95 -0.85
N SER A 55 -16.76 2.00 -0.26
CA SER A 55 -15.48 1.74 -0.94
C SER A 55 -15.27 0.25 -1.06
N ASP A 56 -15.07 -0.25 -2.26
CA ASP A 56 -15.02 -1.68 -2.57
C ASP A 56 -13.81 -2.00 -3.45
N PRO A 57 -12.57 -1.85 -2.92
CA PRO A 57 -11.40 -2.33 -3.64
C PRO A 57 -11.52 -3.82 -3.98
N ASP A 58 -10.78 -4.21 -5.01
CA ASP A 58 -10.80 -5.57 -5.51
C ASP A 58 -9.62 -6.36 -4.97
N PHE A 59 -9.89 -7.58 -4.51
CA PHE A 59 -8.85 -8.59 -4.33
C PHE A 59 -8.88 -9.53 -5.53
N TYR A 60 -7.73 -9.76 -6.15
CA TYR A 60 -7.59 -10.66 -7.29
C TYR A 60 -6.60 -11.78 -7.00
N HIS A 61 -6.83 -12.98 -7.56
CA HIS A 61 -5.91 -14.11 -7.42
C HIS A 61 -5.91 -15.02 -8.66
N THR A 62 -4.78 -15.63 -9.01
CA THR A 62 -4.66 -16.60 -10.13
C THR A 62 -5.51 -17.88 -9.99
N ASN A 63 -6.09 -18.14 -8.82
CA ASN A 63 -6.94 -19.30 -8.53
C ASN A 63 -8.39 -18.89 -8.23
N ALA A 64 -8.70 -17.60 -8.30
CA ALA A 64 -10.04 -17.09 -8.16
C ALA A 64 -10.92 -17.49 -9.35
N SER A 65 -12.15 -17.00 -9.37
CA SER A 65 -13.10 -17.31 -10.44
C SER A 65 -13.91 -16.07 -10.84
N LEU A 66 -14.60 -16.16 -11.97
CA LEU A 66 -15.55 -15.18 -12.48
C LEU A 66 -14.92 -13.80 -12.75
N LEU A 67 -15.02 -12.86 -11.81
CA LEU A 67 -14.52 -11.49 -11.97
C LEU A 67 -13.25 -11.22 -11.15
N GLY A 68 -12.87 -12.14 -10.27
CA GLY A 68 -11.69 -12.00 -9.39
C GLY A 68 -10.45 -12.75 -9.87
N ASP A 69 -10.51 -13.45 -11.01
CA ASP A 69 -9.39 -14.22 -11.54
C ASP A 69 -8.35 -13.37 -12.26
N LEU A 70 -7.12 -13.86 -12.25
CA LEU A 70 -5.99 -13.30 -12.97
C LEU A 70 -5.57 -14.27 -14.08
N PRO A 71 -5.07 -13.76 -15.22
CA PRO A 71 -4.68 -12.38 -15.46
C PRO A 71 -5.76 -11.48 -16.07
N ILE A 72 -6.94 -12.03 -16.41
CA ILE A 72 -7.98 -11.29 -17.12
C ILE A 72 -8.97 -10.73 -16.10
N THR A 73 -8.91 -9.43 -15.86
CA THR A 73 -9.91 -8.74 -15.02
C THR A 73 -11.02 -8.15 -15.89
N SER A 74 -12.01 -7.50 -15.28
CA SER A 74 -13.03 -6.75 -16.00
C SER A 74 -12.49 -5.48 -16.71
N VAL A 75 -11.31 -4.99 -16.31
CA VAL A 75 -10.76 -3.70 -16.74
C VAL A 75 -9.48 -3.78 -17.57
N ALA A 76 -8.63 -4.78 -17.31
CA ALA A 76 -7.30 -4.94 -17.90
C ALA A 76 -6.80 -6.39 -17.81
N GLU A 77 -5.84 -6.73 -18.67
CA GLU A 77 -5.00 -7.91 -18.46
C GLU A 77 -3.79 -7.55 -17.58
N VAL A 78 -3.59 -8.27 -16.47
CA VAL A 78 -2.50 -8.02 -15.52
C VAL A 78 -2.04 -9.31 -14.84
N PHE A 79 -0.73 -9.53 -14.81
CA PHE A 79 -0.13 -10.61 -14.02
C PHE A 79 0.34 -10.08 -12.66
N PRO A 80 0.22 -10.86 -11.57
CA PRO A 80 0.78 -10.48 -10.27
C PRO A 80 2.26 -10.08 -10.38
N TYR A 81 2.67 -9.02 -9.67
CA TYR A 81 4.08 -8.64 -9.57
C TYR A 81 4.92 -9.79 -8.98
N SER A 82 4.35 -10.48 -8.00
CA SER A 82 4.92 -11.62 -7.30
C SER A 82 3.81 -12.52 -6.78
N GLY A 83 4.09 -13.80 -6.59
CA GLY A 83 3.10 -14.73 -6.03
C GLY A 83 1.91 -14.92 -6.97
N ASN A 84 0.71 -14.91 -6.40
CA ASN A 84 -0.55 -15.21 -7.06
C ASN A 84 -1.62 -14.13 -6.90
N ALA A 85 -1.39 -13.14 -6.05
CA ALA A 85 -2.41 -12.17 -5.66
C ALA A 85 -2.00 -10.70 -5.90
N LEU A 86 -3.01 -9.83 -6.04
CA LEU A 86 -2.84 -8.37 -6.04
C LEU A 86 -4.13 -7.67 -5.58
N MET A 87 -4.00 -6.41 -5.19
CA MET A 87 -5.14 -5.52 -4.90
C MET A 87 -5.35 -4.53 -6.05
N GLY A 88 -6.60 -4.38 -6.49
CA GLY A 88 -7.05 -3.31 -7.38
C GLY A 88 -7.84 -2.27 -6.58
N PHE A 89 -7.74 -1.01 -6.99
CA PHE A 89 -8.51 0.09 -6.40
C PHE A 89 -8.56 1.27 -7.38
N VAL A 90 -9.59 2.10 -7.24
CA VAL A 90 -9.76 3.34 -8.01
C VAL A 90 -9.11 4.49 -7.26
N ALA A 91 -7.86 4.79 -7.58
CA ALA A 91 -7.13 5.90 -6.98
C ALA A 91 -7.81 7.26 -7.22
N ALA A 92 -8.42 7.45 -8.39
CA ALA A 92 -9.20 8.63 -8.74
C ALA A 92 -10.32 8.27 -9.72
N GLY A 93 -11.52 8.80 -9.46
CA GLY A 93 -12.66 8.67 -10.35
C GLY A 93 -12.51 9.42 -11.67
N LYS A 94 -13.45 9.17 -12.59
CA LYS A 94 -13.54 9.90 -13.86
C LYS A 94 -13.75 11.40 -13.63
N ASN A 95 -13.41 12.20 -14.64
CA ASN A 95 -13.64 13.64 -14.63
C ASN A 95 -15.09 13.98 -14.25
N GLY A 96 -15.27 14.90 -13.30
CA GLY A 96 -16.56 15.29 -12.74
C GLY A 96 -17.07 14.39 -11.60
N SER A 97 -16.31 13.38 -11.17
CA SER A 97 -16.55 12.64 -9.93
C SER A 97 -15.41 12.86 -8.95
N ASN A 98 -15.70 12.89 -7.65
CA ASN A 98 -14.67 12.92 -6.61
C ASN A 98 -14.42 11.54 -5.96
N TYR A 99 -14.71 10.48 -6.71
CA TYR A 99 -14.59 9.11 -6.22
C TYR A 99 -13.13 8.76 -5.92
N ARG A 100 -12.89 8.12 -4.78
CA ARG A 100 -11.60 7.62 -4.30
C ARG A 100 -11.79 6.26 -3.65
N GLU A 101 -10.77 5.43 -3.76
CA GLU A 101 -10.59 4.27 -2.93
C GLU A 101 -9.20 4.29 -2.30
N TYR A 102 -9.08 3.61 -1.17
CA TYR A 102 -7.84 3.56 -0.40
C TYR A 102 -7.56 2.13 0.05
N LEU A 103 -6.29 1.75 0.00
CA LEU A 103 -5.81 0.54 0.63
C LEU A 103 -5.09 0.92 1.92
N SER A 104 -5.49 0.32 3.03
CA SER A 104 -4.93 0.61 4.35
C SER A 104 -4.52 -0.66 5.09
N VAL A 105 -3.48 -0.56 5.88
CA VAL A 105 -2.90 -1.68 6.63
C VAL A 105 -2.36 -1.21 7.98
N LYS A 106 -2.59 -2.02 9.02
CA LYS A 106 -1.97 -1.81 10.32
C LYS A 106 -0.55 -2.35 10.31
N LEU A 107 0.41 -1.55 10.74
CA LEU A 107 1.80 -1.97 10.87
C LEU A 107 1.93 -3.06 11.95
N SER A 108 2.84 -4.01 11.73
CA SER A 108 3.11 -5.10 12.69
C SER A 108 3.64 -4.59 14.03
N SER A 109 4.26 -3.41 14.03
CA SER A 109 4.61 -2.63 15.21
C SER A 109 4.64 -1.14 14.87
N PRO A 110 4.40 -0.23 15.82
CA PRO A 110 4.48 1.19 15.57
C PRO A 110 5.88 1.64 15.12
N THR A 111 5.96 2.73 14.35
CA THR A 111 7.25 3.35 14.01
C THR A 111 7.91 3.97 15.24
N ILE A 112 9.24 4.01 15.26
CA ILE A 112 10.02 4.62 16.34
C ILE A 112 10.34 6.07 15.94
N PRO A 113 9.95 7.08 16.73
CA PRO A 113 10.29 8.47 16.46
C PRO A 113 11.80 8.68 16.26
N GLY A 114 12.17 9.49 15.27
CA GLY A 114 13.56 9.76 14.88
C GLY A 114 14.21 8.68 14.01
N SER A 115 13.54 7.53 13.79
CA SER A 115 14.06 6.49 12.91
C SER A 115 13.70 6.76 11.44
N LYS A 116 14.64 6.46 10.54
CA LYS A 116 14.43 6.53 9.09
C LYS A 116 13.81 5.22 8.59
N TYR A 117 12.74 5.34 7.81
CA TYR A 117 12.07 4.23 7.16
C TYR A 117 12.16 4.37 5.64
N ASN A 118 12.21 3.24 4.94
CA ASN A 118 12.08 3.17 3.49
C ASN A 118 10.77 2.44 3.17
N VAL A 119 9.96 3.03 2.32
CA VAL A 119 8.69 2.45 1.85
C VAL A 119 8.82 2.25 0.35
N SER A 120 8.37 1.11 -0.14
CA SER A 120 8.23 0.87 -1.57
C SER A 120 7.08 -0.07 -1.87
N PHE A 121 6.41 0.17 -2.99
CA PHE A 121 5.35 -0.67 -3.53
C PHE A 121 5.44 -0.66 -5.06
N ASN A 122 4.78 -1.63 -5.71
CA ASN A 122 4.64 -1.64 -7.15
C ASN A 122 3.19 -1.34 -7.52
N ILE A 123 2.98 -0.60 -8.61
CA ILE A 123 1.67 -0.24 -9.13
C ILE A 123 1.67 -0.41 -10.65
N THR A 124 0.50 -0.71 -11.22
CA THR A 124 0.30 -0.86 -12.65
C THR A 124 -1.16 -0.56 -13.01
N ASN A 125 -1.40 -0.11 -14.23
CA ASN A 125 -2.72 -0.07 -14.85
C ASN A 125 -3.03 -1.37 -15.63
N GLY A 126 -2.03 -2.24 -15.83
CA GLY A 126 -2.12 -3.41 -16.70
C GLY A 126 -2.32 -3.04 -18.18
N GLU A 127 -2.55 -4.05 -19.00
CA GLU A 127 -2.96 -3.87 -20.38
C GLU A 127 -4.47 -3.61 -20.44
N VAL A 128 -4.85 -2.33 -20.27
CA VAL A 128 -6.24 -1.86 -20.25
C VAL A 128 -6.93 -2.13 -21.59
N TYR A 129 -8.14 -2.70 -21.54
CA TYR A 129 -8.92 -2.97 -22.75
C TYR A 129 -9.44 -1.69 -23.40
N ASN A 130 -9.53 -1.66 -24.72
CA ASN A 130 -10.01 -0.49 -25.48
C ASN A 130 -11.47 -0.11 -25.21
N TYR A 131 -12.27 -1.03 -24.67
CA TYR A 131 -13.65 -0.81 -24.25
C TYR A 131 -13.79 -0.54 -22.75
N SER A 132 -12.68 -0.58 -21.99
CA SER A 132 -12.67 -0.27 -20.56
C SER A 132 -12.80 1.24 -20.36
N LEU A 133 -13.65 1.65 -19.42
CA LEU A 133 -13.76 3.04 -18.97
C LEU A 133 -12.78 3.37 -17.84
N SER A 134 -11.94 2.40 -17.46
CA SER A 134 -10.94 2.49 -16.39
C SER A 134 -9.54 2.75 -16.96
N GLY A 135 -8.51 2.72 -16.10
CA GLY A 135 -7.12 2.92 -16.53
C GLY A 135 -6.73 4.39 -16.66
N LEU A 136 -7.23 5.25 -15.78
CA LEU A 136 -6.77 6.63 -15.70
C LEU A 136 -5.35 6.65 -15.12
N GLY A 137 -4.48 7.48 -15.70
CA GLY A 137 -3.24 7.88 -15.05
C GLY A 137 -3.56 8.80 -13.87
N VAL A 138 -2.80 8.68 -12.79
CA VAL A 138 -3.06 9.42 -11.55
C VAL A 138 -1.80 10.19 -11.11
N SER A 139 -1.94 11.49 -10.89
CA SER A 139 -0.96 12.27 -10.12
C SER A 139 -1.41 12.36 -8.67
N GLN A 140 -0.52 12.81 -7.79
CA GLN A 140 -0.81 12.97 -6.37
C GLN A 140 -1.19 11.66 -5.66
N LEU A 141 -0.71 10.52 -6.19
CA LEU A 141 -0.82 9.25 -5.48
C LEU A 141 0.04 9.34 -4.23
N GLY A 142 -0.60 9.19 -3.07
CA GLY A 142 0.00 9.46 -1.78
C GLY A 142 0.08 8.23 -0.88
N VAL A 143 1.01 8.30 0.06
CA VAL A 143 1.08 7.40 1.21
C VAL A 143 0.97 8.21 2.49
N CYS A 144 -0.14 8.05 3.21
CA CYS A 144 -0.34 8.64 4.53
C CYS A 144 -0.02 7.63 5.63
N LEU A 145 0.75 8.06 6.62
CA LEU A 145 0.98 7.29 7.84
C LEU A 145 0.32 7.99 9.02
N SER A 146 -0.31 7.21 9.89
CA SER A 146 -1.13 7.73 10.99
C SER A 146 -1.06 6.83 12.24
N ASN A 147 -1.33 7.39 13.41
CA ASN A 147 -1.36 6.64 14.68
C ASN A 147 -2.63 5.79 14.82
N THR A 148 -3.69 6.12 14.09
CA THR A 148 -4.96 5.39 14.04
C THR A 148 -5.35 5.09 12.60
N GLN A 149 -6.24 4.12 12.40
CA GLN A 149 -6.81 3.87 11.07
C GLN A 149 -7.55 5.13 10.60
N LEU A 150 -7.36 5.51 9.34
CA LEU A 150 -8.17 6.56 8.72
C LEU A 150 -9.56 6.03 8.39
N THR A 151 -10.55 6.93 8.36
CA THR A 151 -11.93 6.58 8.01
C THR A 151 -12.32 7.32 6.73
N GLN A 152 -12.79 6.57 5.74
CA GLN A 152 -13.37 7.14 4.54
C GLN A 152 -14.90 7.18 4.66
N THR A 153 -15.50 8.33 4.34
CA THR A 153 -16.96 8.48 4.25
C THR A 153 -17.37 8.22 2.80
N SER A 154 -18.15 7.17 2.55
CA SER A 154 -18.50 6.74 1.20
C SER A 154 -17.25 6.56 0.33
N ASN A 155 -17.19 7.20 -0.84
CA ASN A 155 -16.03 7.21 -1.73
C ASN A 155 -15.39 8.61 -1.84
N GLU A 156 -15.65 9.51 -0.88
CA GLU A 156 -15.05 10.84 -0.87
C GLU A 156 -13.56 10.77 -0.50
N PRO A 157 -12.75 11.78 -0.86
CA PRO A 157 -11.36 11.86 -0.44
C PRO A 157 -11.23 11.94 1.09
N ILE A 158 -10.26 11.21 1.63
CA ILE A 158 -9.86 11.33 3.04
C ILE A 158 -9.02 12.60 3.20
N SER A 159 -9.45 13.51 4.06
CA SER A 159 -8.65 14.68 4.44
C SER A 159 -7.49 14.27 5.35
N ALA A 160 -6.32 14.02 4.76
CA ALA A 160 -5.08 13.70 5.46
C ALA A 160 -3.86 14.21 4.69
N THR A 161 -2.78 14.55 5.40
CA THR A 161 -1.52 14.95 4.76
C THR A 161 -0.63 13.72 4.54
N PRO A 162 -0.29 13.39 3.30
CA PRO A 162 0.55 12.24 3.04
C PRO A 162 2.04 12.53 3.34
N TYR A 163 2.79 11.49 3.71
CA TYR A 163 4.25 11.54 3.86
C TYR A 163 4.98 11.52 2.52
N PHE A 164 4.33 11.00 1.50
CA PHE A 164 4.78 10.95 0.13
C PHE A 164 3.61 11.24 -0.79
N GLU A 165 3.86 12.00 -1.84
CA GLU A 165 2.90 12.26 -2.90
C GLU A 165 3.65 12.26 -4.24
N SER A 166 3.10 11.56 -5.24
CA SER A 166 3.69 11.55 -6.58
C SER A 166 3.46 12.90 -7.26
N PHE A 167 4.54 13.51 -7.75
CA PHE A 167 4.43 14.74 -8.54
C PHE A 167 4.00 14.45 -9.98
N GLU A 168 4.58 13.42 -10.58
CA GLU A 168 4.25 13.00 -11.94
C GLU A 168 3.00 12.12 -11.97
N VAL A 169 2.34 12.12 -13.13
CA VAL A 169 1.24 11.21 -13.42
C VAL A 169 1.82 9.80 -13.54
N ILE A 170 1.35 8.90 -12.70
CA ILE A 170 1.66 7.47 -12.75
C ILE A 170 0.68 6.82 -13.71
N TYR A 171 1.21 6.23 -14.77
CA TYR A 171 0.51 5.33 -15.67
C TYR A 171 1.52 4.39 -16.32
N ASP A 172 1.39 3.09 -16.05
CA ASP A 172 2.24 2.08 -16.68
C ASP A 172 1.46 0.78 -16.90
N LYS A 173 1.69 0.15 -18.05
CA LYS A 173 1.11 -1.15 -18.41
C LYS A 173 1.86 -2.30 -17.74
N GLY A 174 3.15 -2.11 -17.49
CA GLY A 174 3.97 -2.95 -16.65
C GLY A 174 3.93 -2.49 -15.19
N TRP A 175 4.72 -3.14 -14.35
CA TRP A 175 4.85 -2.80 -12.95
C TRP A 175 5.89 -1.69 -12.75
N GLU A 176 5.43 -0.55 -12.23
CA GLU A 176 6.28 0.55 -11.81
C GLU A 176 6.55 0.47 -10.31
N LYS A 177 7.82 0.58 -9.92
CA LYS A 177 8.21 0.62 -8.50
C LYS A 177 8.22 2.06 -8.00
N VAL A 178 7.35 2.36 -7.04
CA VAL A 178 7.39 3.61 -6.27
C VAL A 178 8.18 3.39 -4.99
N SER A 179 9.08 4.31 -4.65
CA SER A 179 9.83 4.24 -3.39
C SER A 179 10.21 5.60 -2.84
N PHE A 180 10.17 5.73 -1.52
CA PHE A 180 10.58 6.93 -0.80
C PHE A 180 11.11 6.58 0.59
N SER A 181 11.73 7.56 1.25
CA SER A 181 12.11 7.46 2.66
C SER A 181 11.52 8.61 3.45
N PHE A 182 11.22 8.37 4.72
CA PHE A 182 10.84 9.42 5.65
C PHE A 182 11.48 9.17 7.03
N ILE A 183 11.49 10.19 7.88
CA ILE A 183 11.85 10.07 9.29
C ILE A 183 10.55 10.13 10.09
N ALA A 184 10.27 9.09 10.88
CA ALA A 184 9.08 9.08 11.71
C ALA A 184 9.16 10.19 12.77
N ASN A 185 8.19 11.10 12.80
CA ASN A 185 8.10 12.16 13.80
C ASN A 185 7.38 11.69 15.09
N SER A 186 6.66 10.57 15.01
CA SER A 186 5.79 10.04 16.05
C SER A 186 5.64 8.51 15.89
N SER A 187 4.87 7.90 16.78
CA SER A 187 4.58 6.46 16.79
C SER A 187 3.42 6.12 15.85
N LEU A 188 3.69 6.02 14.55
CA LEU A 188 2.70 5.74 13.50
C LEU A 188 2.40 4.25 13.48
N GLU A 189 1.12 3.89 13.33
CA GLU A 189 0.64 2.51 13.40
C GLU A 189 -0.05 2.02 12.13
N TRP A 190 -0.37 2.91 11.20
CA TRP A 190 -1.12 2.61 9.99
C TRP A 190 -0.46 3.24 8.77
N LEU A 191 -0.57 2.55 7.64
CA LEU A 191 -0.24 3.04 6.31
C LEU A 191 -1.50 3.04 5.47
N THR A 192 -1.78 4.13 4.75
CA THR A 192 -2.88 4.26 3.81
C THR A 192 -2.36 4.77 2.47
N LEU A 193 -2.68 4.07 1.39
CA LEU A 193 -2.32 4.39 0.00
C LEU A 193 -3.58 4.88 -0.75
N GLY A 194 -3.45 6.01 -1.46
CA GLY A 194 -4.50 6.57 -2.31
C GLY A 194 -4.26 8.06 -2.60
N VAL A 195 -5.23 8.75 -3.19
CA VAL A 195 -5.13 10.20 -3.48
C VAL A 195 -5.88 10.99 -2.41
N PHE A 196 -5.19 11.84 -1.67
CA PHE A 196 -5.76 12.57 -0.51
C PHE A 196 -6.22 13.99 -0.84
N ASN A 197 -5.78 14.53 -1.98
CA ASN A 197 -6.07 15.87 -2.44
C ASN A 197 -7.05 15.87 -3.62
N ASP A 198 -7.62 17.05 -3.90
CA ASP A 198 -8.45 17.30 -5.08
C ASP A 198 -7.59 17.60 -6.33
#